data_AF-A0A099KM36-F1
#
_entry.id   AF-A0A099KM36-F1
#
_cell.length_a   1.000
_cell.length_b   1.000
_cell.length_c   1.000
_cell.angle_alpha   90.00
_cell.angle_beta   90.00
_cell.angle_gamma   90.00
#
_symmetry.space_group_name_H-M   'P 1'
#
loop_
_entity.id
_entity.type
_entity.pdbx_description
1 polymer ?
#
loop_
_entity_poly.entity_id
_entity_poly.type
_entity_poly.pdbx_seq_one_letter_code
_entity_poly.pdbx_strand_id
1 'polypeptide(L)'
;MDHFEQLGLSRDATTTEIKKAYRKLANKYHPDKNSGSEVEEKFQLIKDAYDAIADPKKRALYLKSNYTVITDPREVADSFWRNALS
;
A
#
# COMPACT_ATOMS: atom_id res chain seq x y z
N MET A 1 8.91 5.02 2.63
CA MET A 1 7.46 5.31 2.66
C MET A 1 6.74 4.05 2.22
N ASP A 2 5.75 3.61 2.99
CA ASP A 2 4.98 2.42 2.66
C ASP A 2 3.92 2.77 1.59
N HIS A 3 3.88 2.02 0.47
CA HIS A 3 2.90 2.24 -0.60
C HIS A 3 1.46 2.01 -0.12
N PHE A 4 1.27 1.17 0.90
CA PHE A 4 -0.04 0.96 1.50
C PHE A 4 -0.51 2.21 2.26
N GLU A 5 0.37 2.86 3.02
CA GLU A 5 0.06 4.11 3.72
C GLU A 5 -0.25 5.26 2.75
N GLN A 6 0.44 5.33 1.61
CA GLN A 6 0.17 6.32 0.55
C GLN A 6 -1.26 6.20 -0.01
N LEU A 7 -1.80 4.98 -0.04
CA LEU A 7 -3.19 4.72 -0.43
C LEU A 7 -4.17 4.75 0.75
N GLY A 8 -3.68 4.96 1.98
CA GLY A 8 -4.48 4.93 3.20
C GLY A 8 -5.02 3.54 3.54
N LEU A 9 -4.24 2.50 3.24
CA LEU A 9 -4.60 1.09 3.42
C LEU A 9 -3.67 0.40 4.40
N SER A 10 -4.17 -0.69 5.02
CA SER A 10 -3.31 -1.63 5.74
C SER A 10 -2.50 -2.48 4.76
N ARG A 11 -1.37 -3.00 5.22
CA ARG A 11 -0.53 -3.97 4.48
C ARG A 11 -1.27 -5.27 4.15
N ASP A 12 -2.30 -5.58 4.93
CA ASP A 12 -3.19 -6.73 4.72
C ASP A 12 -4.27 -6.48 3.65
N ALA A 13 -4.30 -5.28 3.05
CA ALA A 13 -5.32 -4.93 2.07
C ALA A 13 -5.33 -5.88 0.87
N THR A 14 -6.54 -6.33 0.54
CA THR A 14 -6.80 -7.15 -0.63
C THR A 14 -6.61 -6.35 -1.92
N THR A 15 -6.39 -7.03 -3.04
CA THR A 15 -6.29 -6.37 -4.36
C THR A 15 -7.54 -5.55 -4.70
N THR A 16 -8.70 -6.00 -4.22
CA THR A 16 -9.97 -5.29 -4.35
C THR A 16 -9.96 -3.96 -3.59
N GLU A 17 -9.46 -3.96 -2.35
CA GLU A 17 -9.34 -2.74 -1.53
C GLU A 17 -8.33 -1.76 -2.12
N ILE A 18 -7.19 -2.25 -2.59
CA ILE A 18 -6.17 -1.46 -3.31
C ILE A 18 -6.78 -0.75 -4.52
N LYS A 19 -7.49 -1.49 -5.37
CA LYS A 19 -8.20 -0.91 -6.53
C LYS A 19 -9.26 0.10 -6.12
N LYS A 20 -10.02 -0.19 -5.05
CA LYS A 20 -11.08 0.70 -4.56
C LYS A 20 -10.50 2.01 -4.01
N ALA A 21 -9.42 1.95 -3.22
CA ALA A 21 -8.74 3.11 -2.69
C ALA A 21 -8.13 3.96 -3.81
N TYR A 22 -7.42 3.34 -4.76
CA TYR A 22 -6.88 4.03 -5.94
C TYR A 22 -7.97 4.78 -6.71
N ARG A 23 -9.10 4.13 -7.04
CA ARG A 23 -10.21 4.79 -7.75
C ARG A 23 -10.80 5.96 -6.97
N LYS A 24 -10.91 5.85 -5.64
CA LYS A 24 -11.40 6.93 -4.78
C LYS A 24 -10.45 8.12 -4.77
N LEU A 25 -9.15 7.86 -4.64
CA LEU A 25 -8.11 8.87 -4.61
C LEU A 25 -7.88 9.51 -5.99
N ALA A 26 -7.86 8.73 -7.06
CA ALA A 26 -7.76 9.22 -8.43
C ALA A 26 -8.92 10.15 -8.80
N ASN A 27 -10.14 9.84 -8.36
CA ASN A 27 -11.28 10.77 -8.53
C ASN A 27 -11.14 12.04 -7.68
N LYS A 28 -10.53 11.94 -6.48
CA LYS A 28 -10.32 13.07 -5.58
C LYS A 28 -9.24 14.02 -6.10
N TYR A 29 -8.18 13.50 -6.70
CA TYR A 29 -7.04 14.26 -7.21
C TYR A 29 -7.02 14.30 -8.74
N HIS A 30 -8.16 14.10 -9.40
CA HIS A 30 -8.20 14.10 -10.87
C HIS A 30 -7.85 15.50 -11.41
N PRO A 31 -6.90 15.63 -12.37
CA PRO A 31 -6.43 16.92 -12.87
C PRO A 31 -7.54 17.74 -13.54
N ASP A 32 -8.56 17.06 -14.10
CA ASP A 32 -9.75 17.70 -14.67
C ASP A 32 -10.61 18.44 -13.63
N LYS A 33 -10.62 17.99 -12.38
CA LYS A 33 -11.46 18.55 -11.31
C LYS A 33 -10.71 19.45 -10.33
N ASN A 34 -9.39 19.30 -10.26
CA ASN A 34 -8.54 20.04 -9.36
C ASN A 34 -7.29 20.50 -10.12
N SER A 35 -7.10 21.82 -10.16
CA SER A 35 -5.95 22.45 -10.81
C SER A 35 -4.96 22.92 -9.75
N GLY A 36 -3.72 22.43 -9.82
CA GLY A 36 -2.63 22.82 -8.91
C GLY A 36 -1.47 21.83 -8.93
N SER A 37 -0.24 22.30 -8.73
CA SER A 37 0.96 21.46 -8.70
C SER A 37 0.89 20.38 -7.61
N GLU A 38 0.29 20.72 -6.45
CA GLU A 38 0.12 19.78 -5.34
C GLU A 38 -0.84 18.62 -5.68
N VAL A 39 -1.78 18.84 -6.61
CA VAL A 39 -2.74 17.82 -7.06
C VAL A 39 -2.03 16.81 -7.95
N GLU A 40 -1.23 17.30 -8.88
CA GLU A 40 -0.42 16.48 -9.78
C GLU A 40 0.58 15.62 -8.99
N GLU A 41 1.29 16.23 -8.04
CA GLU A 41 2.22 15.53 -7.15
C GLU A 41 1.51 14.41 -6.36
N LYS A 42 0.34 14.69 -5.79
CA LYS A 42 -0.44 13.67 -5.06
C LYS A 42 -0.96 12.57 -5.99
N PHE A 43 -1.42 12.93 -7.18
CA PHE A 43 -1.89 11.96 -8.17
C PHE A 43 -0.77 11.03 -8.61
N GLN A 44 0.42 11.57 -8.86
CA GLN A 44 1.60 10.80 -9.22
C GLN A 44 2.01 9.86 -8.08
N LEU A 45 2.06 10.33 -6.83
CA LEU A 45 2.34 9.49 -5.65
C LEU A 45 1.37 8.32 -5.52
N ILE A 46 0.06 8.58 -5.69
CA ILE A 46 -0.99 7.56 -5.62
C ILE A 46 -0.85 6.54 -6.76
N LYS A 47 -0.52 7.01 -7.97
CA LYS A 47 -0.28 6.17 -9.13
C LYS A 47 0.92 5.27 -8.93
N ASP A 48 2.05 5.81 -8.46
CA ASP A 48 3.27 5.03 -8.22
C ASP A 48 3.06 3.98 -7.13
N ALA A 49 2.35 4.33 -6.05
CA ALA A 49 1.97 3.39 -5.00
C ALA A 49 1.13 2.24 -5.56
N TYR A 50 0.11 2.56 -6.35
CA TYR A 50 -0.74 1.57 -6.98
C TYR A 50 0.04 0.68 -7.97
N ASP A 51 0.87 1.24 -8.83
CA ASP A 51 1.65 0.48 -9.82
C ASP A 51 2.61 -0.52 -9.17
N ALA A 52 3.10 -0.22 -7.95
CA ALA A 52 3.94 -1.11 -7.16
C ALA A 52 3.17 -2.29 -6.51
N ILE A 53 1.96 -2.04 -5.98
CA ILE A 53 1.23 -3.04 -5.16
C ILE A 53 -0.04 -3.63 -5.81
N ALA A 54 -0.49 -3.12 -6.96
CA ALA A 54 -1.71 -3.58 -7.63
C ALA A 54 -1.56 -4.96 -8.29
N ASP A 55 -0.37 -5.27 -8.81
CA ASP A 55 -0.06 -6.57 -9.37
C ASP A 55 0.33 -7.53 -8.22
N PRO A 56 -0.38 -8.65 -8.01
CA PRO A 56 -0.05 -9.63 -6.99
C PRO A 56 1.41 -10.11 -7.05
N LYS A 57 2.00 -10.24 -8.24
CA LYS A 57 3.39 -10.66 -8.43
C LYS A 57 4.37 -9.58 -7.97
N LYS A 58 4.14 -8.33 -8.38
CA LYS A 58 4.96 -7.18 -7.97
C LYS A 58 4.83 -6.92 -6.47
N ARG A 59 3.61 -7.03 -5.94
CA ARG A 59 3.32 -6.92 -4.51
C ARG A 59 4.05 -8.00 -3.70
N ALA A 60 4.04 -9.25 -4.15
CA ALA A 60 4.77 -10.32 -3.47
C ALA A 60 6.28 -10.03 -3.44
N LEU A 61 6.85 -9.51 -4.53
CA LEU A 61 8.26 -9.10 -4.58
C LEU A 61 8.54 -7.91 -3.66
N TYR A 62 7.66 -6.89 -3.66
CA TYR A 62 7.74 -5.72 -2.78
C TYR A 62 7.70 -6.12 -1.31
N LEU A 63 6.74 -6.97 -0.92
CA LEU A 63 6.61 -7.50 0.43
C LEU A 63 7.82 -8.34 0.81
N LYS A 64 8.31 -9.22 -0.06
CA LYS A 64 9.51 -10.05 0.20
C LYS A 64 10.77 -9.20 0.40
N SER A 65 10.94 -8.16 -0.41
CA SER A 65 12.05 -7.20 -0.28
C SER A 65 11.98 -6.44 1.05
N ASN A 66 10.80 -5.91 1.41
CA ASN A 66 10.60 -5.22 2.69
C ASN A 66 10.72 -6.14 3.91
N TYR A 67 10.32 -7.40 3.79
CA TYR A 67 10.41 -8.39 4.87
C TYR A 67 11.85 -8.78 5.18
N THR A 68 12.77 -8.63 4.22
CA THR A 68 14.21 -8.92 4.44
C THR A 68 14.85 -7.97 5.46
N VAL A 69 14.22 -6.82 5.77
CA VAL A 69 14.69 -5.87 6.79
C VAL A 69 14.04 -6.10 8.17
N ILE A 70 12.95 -6.88 8.24
CA ILE A 70 12.26 -7.21 9.51
C ILE A 70 12.11 -8.74 9.61
N THR A 71 13.23 -9.44 9.74
CA THR A 71 13.19 -10.83 10.23
C THR A 71 14.34 -11.06 11.19
N ASP A 72 14.15 -10.67 12.45
CA ASP A 72 14.38 -11.67 13.49
C ASP A 72 13.14 -12.59 13.47
N PRO A 73 13.25 -13.84 13.03
CA PRO A 73 12.14 -14.79 12.97
C PRO A 73 11.43 -14.98 14.32
N ARG A 74 12.07 -14.60 15.44
CA ARG A 74 11.50 -14.69 16.78
C ARG A 74 10.36 -13.71 17.04
N GLU A 75 10.47 -12.45 16.59
CA GLU A 75 9.43 -11.44 16.86
C GLU A 75 8.13 -11.75 16.13
N VAL A 76 8.25 -12.28 14.91
CA VAL A 76 7.10 -12.70 14.11
C VAL A 76 6.41 -13.89 14.77
N ALA A 77 7.16 -14.91 15.16
CA ALA A 77 6.61 -16.08 15.85
C ALA A 77 5.88 -15.69 17.15
N ASP A 78 6.46 -14.79 17.95
CA ASP A 78 5.84 -14.31 19.19
C ASP A 78 4.54 -13.55 18.95
N SER A 79 4.48 -12.71 17.90
CA SER A 79 3.26 -11.96 17.56
C SER A 79 2.12 -12.88 17.08
N PHE A 80 2.44 -13.89 16.27
CA PHE A 80 1.48 -14.87 15.80
C PHE A 80 0.92 -15.73 16.95
N TRP A 81 1.74 -16.15 17.91
CA TRP A 81 1.28 -16.95 19.05
C TRP A 81 0.49 -16.13 20.09
N ARG A 82 0.86 -14.85 20.32
CA ARG A 82 0.15 -13.97 21.25
C ARG A 82 -1.27 -13.64 20.80
N ASN A 83 -1.51 -13.53 19.50
CA ASN A 83 -2.83 -13.20 18.95
C ASN A 83 -3.72 -14.44 18.72
N ALA A 84 -3.13 -15.65 18.69
CA ALA A 84 -3.86 -16.91 18.50
C ALA A 84 -4.38 -17.54 19.81
N LEU A 85 -3.99 -17.00 20.97
CA LEU A 85 -4.37 -17.51 22.31
C LEU A 85 -5.08 -16.46 23.19
N SER A 86 -5.57 -15.36 22.60
CA SER A 86 -6.41 -14.36 23.28
C SER A 86 -7.85 -14.41 22.80
#